data_AF-A0A0H3KEF1-F1
#
_entry.id   AF-A0A0H3KEF1-F1
#
_cell.length_a   1.000
_cell.length_b   1.000
_cell.length_c   1.000
_cell.angle_alpha   90.00
_cell.angle_beta   90.00
_cell.angle_gamma   90.00
#
_symmetry.space_group_name_H-M   'P 1'
#
loop_
_entity.id
_entity.type
_entity.pdbx_description
1 polymer ?
#
loop_
_entity_poly.entity_id
_entity_poly.type
_entity_poly.pdbx_seq_one_letter_code
_entity_poly.pdbx_strand_id
1 'polypeptide(L)'
;MWSIKRIGMYTNVIILSVFIIGCDSSSNNAENQREDSKEEQIKKSFAKTLDMYPIKNLEDLYDKEGYRDGEFEKGDKGTWVLYSAMVSQPKGESLKSRGMILKLDRNKRTAKGSYIIRELKEDKNHDVQKNEKKYPVKLVNNRIVLIKDVKDKKLKK
;
A
#
# COMPACT_ATOMS: atom_id res chain seq x y z
N MET A 1 62.15 44.98 9.44
CA MET A 1 60.84 44.50 9.97
C MET A 1 59.79 44.31 8.86
N TRP A 2 60.19 43.83 7.67
CA TRP A 2 59.35 43.64 6.49
C TRP A 2 59.57 42.25 5.86
N SER A 3 59.82 41.25 6.70
CA SER A 3 59.98 39.85 6.29
C SER A 3 59.13 38.91 7.17
N ILE A 4 58.98 39.23 8.46
CA ILE A 4 58.13 38.50 9.41
C ILE A 4 56.63 38.54 9.05
N LYS A 5 56.13 39.69 8.55
CA LYS A 5 54.73 39.83 8.11
C LYS A 5 54.39 38.99 6.87
N ARG A 6 55.39 38.65 6.05
CA ARG A 6 55.18 37.84 4.82
C ARG A 6 55.12 36.34 5.17
N ILE A 7 55.95 35.88 6.11
CA ILE A 7 56.00 34.49 6.56
C ILE A 7 54.72 34.07 7.31
N GLY A 8 54.18 34.93 8.19
CA GLY A 8 52.93 34.66 8.89
C GLY A 8 51.68 34.64 7.98
N MET A 9 51.76 35.25 6.80
CA MET A 9 50.67 35.25 5.82
C MET A 9 50.63 33.93 5.03
N TYR A 10 51.80 33.34 4.73
CA TYR A 10 51.88 32.05 4.03
C TYR A 10 51.50 30.86 4.91
N THR A 11 51.82 30.88 6.21
CA THR A 11 51.43 29.80 7.13
C THR A 11 49.91 29.74 7.36
N ASN A 12 49.23 30.89 7.39
CA ASN A 12 47.77 30.96 7.55
C ASN A 12 47.03 30.47 6.29
N VAL A 13 47.59 30.74 5.09
CA VAL A 13 47.05 30.25 3.80
C VAL A 13 47.21 28.74 3.65
N ILE A 14 48.30 28.15 4.15
CA ILE A 14 48.51 26.68 4.12
C ILE A 14 47.60 25.95 5.12
N ILE A 15 47.29 26.56 6.29
CA ILE A 15 46.33 25.97 7.25
C ILE A 15 44.91 25.97 6.64
N LEU A 16 44.53 27.04 5.93
CA LEU A 16 43.21 27.11 5.28
C LEU A 16 43.02 26.08 4.16
N SER A 17 44.08 25.72 3.41
CA SER A 17 43.97 24.74 2.32
C SER A 17 43.85 23.29 2.80
N VAL A 18 44.36 22.96 3.99
CA VAL A 18 44.18 21.63 4.60
C VAL A 18 42.72 21.40 5.04
N PHE A 19 42.00 22.45 5.45
CA PHE A 19 40.58 22.33 5.82
C PHE A 19 39.63 22.12 4.64
N ILE A 20 40.03 22.47 3.41
CA ILE A 20 39.19 22.25 2.21
C ILE A 20 39.34 20.83 1.65
N ILE A 21 40.49 20.17 1.85
CA ILE A 21 40.70 18.76 1.42
C ILE A 21 40.03 17.76 2.39
N GLY A 22 39.70 18.18 3.62
CA GLY A 22 38.99 17.36 4.61
C GLY A 22 37.45 17.36 4.48
N CYS A 23 36.89 18.10 3.52
CA CYS A 23 35.44 18.21 3.34
C CYS A 23 34.97 17.71 1.96
N ASP A 24 35.63 16.68 1.41
CA ASP A 24 35.18 16.05 0.15
C ASP A 24 35.54 14.56 0.07
N SER A 25 35.51 13.86 1.21
CA SER A 25 35.58 12.40 1.23
C SER A 25 34.57 11.83 2.22
N SER A 26 33.52 11.21 1.68
CA SER A 26 32.53 10.33 2.34
C SER A 26 31.11 10.88 2.55
N SER A 27 30.43 11.30 1.47
CA SER A 27 28.95 11.24 1.43
C SER A 27 28.41 10.39 0.28
N ASN A 28 29.10 10.30 -0.86
CA ASN A 28 28.56 9.64 -2.05
C ASN A 28 28.43 8.10 -1.89
N ASN A 29 29.28 7.45 -1.08
CA ASN A 29 29.15 6.01 -0.80
C ASN A 29 28.15 5.70 0.31
N ALA A 30 27.95 6.61 1.27
CA ALA A 30 26.99 6.41 2.36
C ALA A 30 25.54 6.64 1.89
N GLU A 31 25.32 7.53 0.92
CA GLU A 31 24.01 7.80 0.35
C GLU A 31 23.54 6.65 -0.55
N ASN A 32 24.41 6.17 -1.45
CA ASN A 32 24.13 5.00 -2.30
C ASN A 32 23.92 3.71 -1.49
N GLN A 33 24.75 3.43 -0.45
CA GLN A 33 24.52 2.27 0.44
C GLN A 33 23.22 2.37 1.24
N ARG A 34 22.78 3.58 1.61
CA ARG A 34 21.50 3.79 2.32
C ARG A 34 20.31 3.60 1.39
N GLU A 35 20.43 4.00 0.13
CA GLU A 35 19.40 3.81 -0.89
C GLU A 35 19.18 2.33 -1.21
N ASP A 36 20.25 1.57 -1.46
CA ASP A 36 20.22 0.12 -1.66
C ASP A 36 19.58 -0.61 -0.45
N SER A 37 19.94 -0.20 0.78
CA SER A 37 19.40 -0.81 2.01
C SER A 37 17.90 -0.58 2.22
N LYS A 38 17.36 0.54 1.73
CA LYS A 38 15.92 0.84 1.81
C LYS A 38 15.15 0.10 0.73
N GLU A 39 15.69 0.02 -0.47
CA GLU A 39 15.09 -0.76 -1.56
C GLU A 39 14.96 -2.24 -1.17
N GLU A 40 16.00 -2.83 -0.59
CA GLU A 40 15.96 -4.22 -0.10
C GLU A 40 14.89 -4.43 0.99
N GLN A 41 14.78 -3.50 1.95
CA GLN A 41 13.75 -3.54 2.98
C GLN A 41 12.34 -3.45 2.39
N ILE A 42 12.15 -2.59 1.39
CA ILE A 42 10.87 -2.44 0.66
C ILE A 42 10.54 -3.74 -0.08
N LYS A 43 11.48 -4.30 -0.84
CA LYS A 43 11.26 -5.59 -1.55
C LYS A 43 10.89 -6.70 -0.58
N LYS A 44 11.59 -6.78 0.56
CA LYS A 44 11.31 -7.78 1.61
C LYS A 44 9.94 -7.59 2.26
N SER A 45 9.46 -6.35 2.44
CA SER A 45 8.13 -6.09 3.00
C SER A 45 7.00 -6.47 2.03
N PHE A 46 7.18 -6.20 0.73
CA PHE A 46 6.26 -6.65 -0.32
C PHE A 46 6.24 -8.18 -0.46
N ALA A 47 7.41 -8.83 -0.46
CA ALA A 47 7.52 -10.29 -0.57
C ALA A 47 6.68 -11.01 0.48
N LYS A 48 6.72 -10.58 1.76
CA LYS A 48 5.89 -11.15 2.84
C LYS A 48 4.40 -11.19 2.52
N THR A 49 3.90 -10.18 1.80
CA THR A 49 2.48 -10.11 1.40
C THR A 49 2.22 -10.95 0.16
N LEU A 50 3.14 -10.94 -0.81
CA LEU A 50 3.01 -11.66 -2.07
C LEU A 50 3.17 -13.18 -1.92
N ASP A 51 4.00 -13.63 -0.99
CA ASP A 51 4.25 -15.05 -0.69
C ASP A 51 3.00 -15.77 -0.15
N MET A 52 1.98 -15.02 0.28
CA MET A 52 0.69 -15.59 0.69
C MET A 52 -0.16 -16.07 -0.50
N TYR A 53 0.10 -15.59 -1.72
CA TYR A 53 -0.69 -15.93 -2.89
C TYR A 53 -0.18 -17.23 -3.56
N PRO A 54 -1.09 -18.10 -4.03
CA PRO A 54 -2.54 -17.99 -3.98
C PRO A 54 -3.15 -18.53 -2.66
N ILE A 55 -4.11 -17.82 -2.10
CA ILE A 55 -4.99 -18.33 -1.03
C ILE A 55 -6.24 -18.91 -1.68
N LYS A 56 -6.22 -20.22 -1.97
CA LYS A 56 -7.32 -20.90 -2.68
C LYS A 56 -8.58 -21.03 -1.83
N ASN A 57 -8.41 -21.22 -0.52
CA ASN A 57 -9.51 -21.27 0.43
C ASN A 57 -9.47 -20.05 1.35
N LEU A 58 -10.45 -19.15 1.19
CA LEU A 58 -10.52 -17.93 1.99
C LEU A 58 -10.78 -18.21 3.47
N GLU A 59 -11.33 -19.38 3.83
CA GLU A 59 -11.55 -19.75 5.23
C GLU A 59 -10.24 -20.07 5.96
N ASP A 60 -9.15 -20.39 5.24
CA ASP A 60 -7.81 -20.57 5.82
C ASP A 60 -7.31 -19.28 6.49
N LEU A 61 -7.85 -18.11 6.11
CA LEU A 61 -7.52 -16.82 6.73
C LEU A 61 -8.03 -16.69 8.16
N TYR A 62 -9.01 -17.48 8.59
CA TYR A 62 -9.44 -17.48 9.99
C TYR A 62 -8.29 -17.88 10.92
N ASP A 63 -7.45 -18.80 10.47
CA ASP A 63 -6.36 -19.38 11.23
C ASP A 63 -5.00 -18.70 10.97
N LYS A 64 -4.91 -17.84 9.94
CA LYS A 64 -3.71 -17.03 9.66
C LYS A 64 -3.67 -15.74 10.46
N GLU A 65 -2.58 -15.53 11.17
CA GLU A 65 -2.29 -14.29 11.89
C GLU A 65 -1.47 -13.33 11.03
N GLY A 66 -1.86 -12.06 11.02
CA GLY A 66 -1.12 -10.98 10.38
C GLY A 66 -0.24 -10.21 11.37
N TYR A 67 0.34 -9.10 10.90
CA TYR A 67 1.04 -8.17 11.79
C TYR A 67 0.06 -7.54 12.81
N ARG A 68 0.54 -7.34 14.04
CA ARG A 68 -0.22 -6.75 15.15
C ARG A 68 0.62 -5.64 15.78
N ASP A 69 0.00 -4.49 16.01
CA ASP A 69 0.57 -3.34 16.70
C ASP A 69 -0.18 -3.03 18.00
N GLY A 70 0.07 -1.86 18.58
CA GLY A 70 -0.55 -1.41 19.82
C GLY A 70 -2.05 -1.08 19.73
N GLU A 71 -2.62 -1.03 18.53
CA GLU A 71 -4.04 -0.72 18.33
C GLU A 71 -4.95 -1.96 18.53
N PHE A 72 -4.36 -3.15 18.67
CA PHE A 72 -5.11 -4.38 18.91
C PHE A 72 -5.39 -4.58 20.40
N GLU A 73 -6.67 -4.68 20.74
CA GLU A 73 -7.09 -5.07 22.09
C GLU A 73 -6.62 -6.48 22.45
N LYS A 74 -6.40 -6.71 23.75
CA LYS A 74 -6.04 -8.04 24.25
C LYS A 74 -7.17 -9.03 23.94
N GLY A 75 -6.84 -10.08 23.20
CA GLY A 75 -7.77 -11.13 22.81
C GLY A 75 -8.48 -10.88 21.47
N ASP A 76 -8.37 -9.68 20.89
CA ASP A 76 -8.81 -9.47 19.51
C ASP A 76 -7.88 -10.20 18.54
N LYS A 77 -8.39 -11.20 17.81
CA LYS A 77 -7.67 -11.95 16.78
C LYS A 77 -7.55 -11.17 15.47
N GLY A 78 -8.25 -10.05 15.31
CA GLY A 78 -8.22 -9.21 14.13
C GLY A 78 -9.17 -9.66 13.02
N THR A 79 -9.23 -8.85 11.96
CA THR A 79 -10.08 -9.07 10.79
C THR A 79 -9.25 -8.95 9.52
N TRP A 80 -9.29 -9.97 8.66
CA TRP A 80 -8.75 -9.84 7.31
C TRP A 80 -9.74 -9.07 6.43
N VAL A 81 -9.28 -8.04 5.74
CA VAL A 81 -10.08 -7.27 4.78
C VAL A 81 -9.56 -7.57 3.38
N LEU A 82 -10.35 -8.30 2.61
CA LEU A 82 -10.05 -8.60 1.22
C LEU A 82 -10.81 -7.63 0.33
N TYR A 83 -10.10 -6.98 -0.58
CA TYR A 83 -10.69 -6.13 -1.60
C TYR A 83 -10.06 -6.42 -2.94
N SER A 84 -10.89 -6.67 -3.94
CA SER A 84 -10.45 -6.78 -5.33
C SER A 84 -11.47 -6.12 -6.22
N ALA A 85 -11.00 -5.31 -7.17
CA ALA A 85 -11.86 -4.61 -8.10
C ALA A 85 -11.19 -4.52 -9.47
N MET A 86 -12.01 -4.63 -10.50
CA MET A 86 -11.66 -4.26 -11.86
C MET A 86 -12.19 -2.85 -12.12
N VAL A 87 -11.38 -2.02 -12.77
CA VAL A 87 -11.74 -0.66 -13.17
C VAL A 87 -11.45 -0.53 -14.66
N SER A 88 -12.40 0.02 -15.42
CA SER A 88 -12.27 0.24 -16.86
C SER A 88 -12.86 1.60 -17.23
N GLN A 89 -12.12 2.39 -18.01
CA GLN A 89 -12.58 3.67 -18.53
C GLN A 89 -12.11 3.81 -19.99
N PRO A 90 -12.94 3.44 -20.96
CA PRO A 90 -12.69 3.76 -22.35
C PRO A 90 -12.66 5.28 -22.57
N LYS A 91 -11.89 5.75 -23.56
CA LYS A 91 -11.80 7.17 -23.89
C LYS A 91 -13.19 7.72 -24.25
N GLY A 92 -13.64 8.74 -23.54
CA GLY A 92 -14.95 9.37 -23.75
C GLY A 92 -16.13 8.62 -23.14
N GLU A 93 -15.91 7.53 -22.41
CA GLU A 93 -16.94 6.81 -21.67
C GLU A 93 -16.83 7.02 -20.15
N SER A 94 -17.87 6.60 -19.42
CA SER A 94 -17.86 6.57 -17.96
C SER A 94 -16.85 5.55 -17.41
N LEU A 95 -16.22 5.89 -16.29
CA LEU A 95 -15.40 4.96 -15.52
C LEU A 95 -16.33 3.97 -14.83
N LYS A 96 -16.16 2.68 -15.13
CA LYS A 96 -16.94 1.60 -14.53
C LYS A 96 -16.03 0.73 -13.69
N SER A 97 -16.50 0.35 -12.51
CA SER A 97 -15.79 -0.57 -11.62
C SER A 97 -16.72 -1.64 -11.08
N ARG A 98 -16.19 -2.87 -10.99
CA ARG A 98 -16.83 -4.01 -10.35
C ARG A 98 -15.85 -4.65 -9.41
N GLY A 99 -16.23 -4.85 -8.16
CA GLY A 99 -15.34 -5.45 -7.17
C GLY A 99 -16.10 -6.00 -5.98
N MET A 100 -15.36 -6.57 -5.04
CA MET A 100 -15.91 -7.09 -3.81
C MET A 100 -15.01 -6.72 -2.64
N ILE A 101 -15.64 -6.30 -1.54
CA ILE A 101 -15.00 -6.25 -0.23
C ILE A 101 -15.55 -7.39 0.62
N LEU A 102 -14.68 -8.13 1.30
CA LEU A 102 -15.04 -9.18 2.24
C LEU A 102 -14.23 -8.98 3.52
N LYS A 103 -14.92 -8.84 4.65
CA LYS A 103 -14.31 -8.74 5.99
C LYS A 103 -14.44 -10.10 6.67
N LEU A 104 -13.32 -10.77 6.92
CA LEU A 104 -13.22 -12.06 7.59
C LEU A 104 -12.82 -11.85 9.05
N ASP A 105 -13.82 -11.90 9.93
CA ASP A 105 -13.64 -11.74 11.38
C ASP A 105 -13.10 -13.05 11.96
N ARG A 106 -11.84 -13.03 12.44
CA ARG A 106 -11.18 -14.21 13.03
C ARG A 106 -11.72 -14.56 14.42
N ASN A 107 -12.32 -13.60 15.12
CA ASN A 107 -12.93 -13.83 16.44
C ASN A 107 -14.22 -14.64 16.30
N LYS A 108 -15.08 -14.23 15.36
CA LYS A 108 -16.38 -14.86 15.12
C LYS A 108 -16.33 -16.01 14.12
N ARG A 109 -15.23 -16.16 13.39
CA ARG A 109 -15.09 -17.06 12.22
C ARG A 109 -16.23 -16.88 11.22
N THR A 110 -16.56 -15.62 10.93
CA THR A 110 -17.57 -15.26 9.93
C THR A 110 -16.99 -14.28 8.92
N ALA A 111 -17.51 -14.31 7.70
CA ALA A 111 -17.10 -13.36 6.67
C ALA A 111 -18.30 -12.75 5.97
N LYS A 112 -18.35 -11.41 5.97
CA LYS A 112 -19.42 -10.61 5.39
C LYS A 112 -18.85 -9.47 4.60
N GLY A 113 -19.57 -9.03 3.58
CA GLY A 113 -19.04 -8.08 2.63
C GLY A 113 -20.09 -7.50 1.71
N SER A 114 -19.61 -6.89 0.63
CA SER A 114 -20.47 -6.42 -0.45
C SER A 114 -19.77 -6.59 -1.79
N TYR A 115 -20.51 -7.10 -2.76
CA TYR A 115 -20.18 -6.91 -4.16
C TYR A 115 -20.62 -5.49 -4.57
N ILE A 116 -19.75 -4.76 -5.25
CA ILE A 116 -19.88 -3.33 -5.53
C ILE A 116 -19.79 -3.12 -7.03
N ILE A 117 -20.80 -2.46 -7.60
CA ILE A 117 -20.76 -1.92 -8.95
C ILE A 117 -20.78 -0.41 -8.84
N ARG A 118 -19.79 0.25 -9.44
CA ARG A 118 -19.65 1.70 -9.45
C ARG A 118 -19.54 2.21 -10.88
N GLU A 119 -20.17 3.34 -11.14
CA GLU A 119 -20.00 4.13 -12.36
C GLU A 119 -19.76 5.59 -11.97
N LEU A 120 -18.72 6.18 -12.53
CA LEU A 120 -18.42 7.61 -12.44
C LEU A 120 -18.53 8.20 -13.84
N LYS A 121 -19.35 9.23 -14.00
CA LYS A 121 -19.57 9.91 -15.27
C LYS A 121 -19.39 11.40 -15.06
N GLU A 122 -18.47 11.99 -15.81
CA GLU A 122 -18.28 13.43 -15.88
C GLU A 122 -19.20 14.00 -16.97
N ASP A 123 -19.88 15.10 -16.66
CA ASP A 123 -20.67 15.83 -17.65
C ASP A 123 -19.89 16.98 -18.29
N LYS A 124 -20.55 17.76 -19.16
CA LYS A 124 -19.91 18.86 -19.90
C LYS A 124 -19.47 20.02 -18.99
N ASN A 125 -20.02 20.11 -17.78
CA ASN A 125 -19.69 21.14 -16.81
C ASN A 125 -18.55 20.69 -15.88
N HIS A 126 -17.95 19.52 -16.12
CA HIS A 126 -16.96 18.86 -15.26
C HIS A 126 -17.55 18.39 -13.91
N ASP A 127 -18.87 18.22 -13.83
CA ASP A 127 -19.52 17.64 -12.65
C ASP A 127 -19.46 16.11 -12.72
N VAL A 128 -18.97 15.48 -11.65
CA VAL A 128 -18.82 14.02 -11.56
C VAL A 128 -20.05 13.40 -10.91
N GLN A 129 -20.86 12.72 -11.70
CA GLN A 129 -21.98 11.91 -11.24
C GLN A 129 -21.50 10.54 -10.78
N LYS A 130 -21.89 10.14 -9.56
CA LYS A 130 -21.53 8.85 -8.97
C LYS A 130 -22.75 7.96 -8.79
N ASN A 131 -22.74 6.82 -9.46
CA ASN A 131 -23.71 5.75 -9.28
C ASN A 131 -23.04 4.55 -8.63
N GLU A 132 -23.53 4.10 -7.48
CA GLU A 132 -22.98 2.96 -6.76
C GLU A 132 -24.10 2.02 -6.29
N LYS A 133 -23.96 0.73 -6.58
CA LYS A 133 -24.84 -0.32 -6.09
C LYS A 133 -24.03 -1.32 -5.28
N LYS A 134 -24.52 -1.64 -4.08
CA LYS A 134 -23.93 -2.64 -3.18
C LYS A 134 -24.86 -3.81 -2.99
N TYR A 135 -24.32 -5.01 -3.10
CA TYR A 135 -25.03 -6.26 -2.90
C TYR A 135 -24.39 -6.99 -1.73
N PRO A 136 -25.08 -7.11 -0.58
CA PRO A 136 -24.52 -7.77 0.59
C PRO A 136 -24.24 -9.25 0.32
N VAL A 137 -23.04 -9.69 0.68
CA VAL A 137 -22.57 -11.08 0.51
C VAL A 137 -22.02 -11.63 1.81
N LYS A 138 -21.97 -12.96 1.90
CA LYS A 138 -21.27 -13.72 2.95
C LYS A 138 -20.44 -14.84 2.32
N LEU A 139 -19.41 -15.30 3.03
CA LEU A 139 -18.68 -16.51 2.69
C LEU A 139 -19.31 -17.70 3.42
N VAL A 140 -19.52 -18.81 2.72
CA VAL A 140 -19.93 -20.10 3.30
C VAL A 140 -19.25 -21.22 2.52
N ASN A 141 -18.48 -22.07 3.19
CA ASN A 141 -17.76 -23.20 2.61
C ASN A 141 -16.91 -22.77 1.41
N ASN A 142 -16.12 -21.70 1.59
CA ASN A 142 -15.29 -21.04 0.56
C ASN A 142 -16.07 -20.52 -0.68
N ARG A 143 -17.39 -20.34 -0.57
CA ARG A 143 -18.23 -19.77 -1.65
C ARG A 143 -18.85 -18.46 -1.24
N ILE A 144 -18.87 -17.51 -2.15
CA ILE A 144 -19.53 -16.21 -1.96
C ILE A 144 -21.02 -16.40 -2.24
N VAL A 145 -21.85 -16.00 -1.28
CA VAL A 145 -23.31 -16.13 -1.36
C VAL A 145 -23.94 -14.77 -1.11
N LEU A 146 -24.88 -14.36 -1.97
CA LEU A 146 -25.70 -13.17 -1.76
C LEU A 146 -26.61 -13.35 -0.54
N ILE A 147 -26.69 -12.34 0.32
CA ILE A 147 -27.57 -12.36 1.51
C ILE A 147 -29.01 -12.02 1.10
N LYS A 148 -29.18 -11.20 0.08
CA LYS A 148 -30.49 -10.78 -0.45
C LYS A 148 -30.71 -11.36 -1.83
N ASP A 149 -31.94 -11.74 -2.12
CA ASP A 149 -32.31 -12.13 -3.48
C ASP A 149 -32.22 -10.95 -4.45
N VAL A 150 -31.59 -11.19 -5.60
CA VAL A 150 -31.46 -10.23 -6.69
C VAL A 150 -32.13 -10.82 -7.93
N LYS A 151 -32.97 -10.04 -8.63
CA LYS A 151 -33.63 -10.50 -9.87
C LYS A 151 -32.65 -10.74 -11.02
N ASP A 152 -31.50 -10.05 -11.02
CA ASP A 152 -30.51 -10.15 -12.09
C ASP A 152 -29.73 -11.48 -12.01
N LYS A 153 -30.03 -12.39 -12.94
CA LYS A 153 -29.35 -13.70 -13.05
C LYS A 153 -27.87 -13.56 -13.41
N LYS A 154 -27.45 -12.50 -14.10
CA LYS A 154 -26.03 -12.27 -14.42
C LYS A 154 -25.25 -11.85 -13.19
N LEU A 155 -25.90 -11.16 -12.24
CA LEU A 155 -25.28 -10.78 -10.97
C LEU A 155 -25.16 -11.96 -9.99
N LYS A 156 -26.07 -12.94 -10.08
CA LYS A 156 -26.02 -14.15 -9.23
C LYS A 156 -24.92 -15.14 -9.63
N LYS A 157 -24.48 -15.10 -10.89
CA LYS A 157 -23.42 -15.96 -11.43
C LYS A 157 -22.06 -15.38 -11.12
#